data_AF-A0A5K1ES56-F1
#
_entry.id   AF-A0A5K1ES56-F1
#
_cell.length_a   1.000
_cell.length_b   1.000
_cell.length_c   1.000
_cell.angle_alpha   90.00
_cell.angle_beta   90.00
_cell.angle_gamma   90.00
#
_symmetry.space_group_name_H-M   'P 1'
#
loop_
_entity.id
_entity.type
_entity.pdbx_description
1 polymer ?
#
loop_
_entity_poly.entity_id
_entity_poly.type
_entity_poly.pdbx_seq_one_letter_code
_entity_poly.pdbx_strand_id
1 'polypeptide(L)'
;MATFSSASRLLLQLLLLAMLPSPTSIFASKPLGFSIDLIHRDSSLSPLYDLSFTLAQRAKQFALRSMLHCRRIASLFAKTTSMIASPVMPSSGEYLMKLSLGTPSRLYWATLDTGSDLIWTTCRPCDSCSSQTSMFDPFQSSTYKSQS
;
A
#
# COMPACT_ATOMS: atom_id res chain seq x y z
N MET A 1 10.03 -36.43 -60.92
CA MET A 1 9.83 -35.27 -60.02
C MET A 1 8.31 -35.12 -59.85
N ALA A 2 7.73 -35.61 -58.74
CA ALA A 2 6.28 -35.65 -58.58
C ALA A 2 5.75 -34.26 -58.17
N THR A 3 4.89 -33.67 -59.00
CA THR A 3 4.24 -32.39 -58.73
C THR A 3 2.93 -32.62 -57.98
N PHE A 4 2.86 -32.24 -56.71
CA PHE A 4 1.63 -32.28 -55.93
C PHE A 4 0.59 -31.28 -56.47
N SER A 5 -0.66 -31.74 -56.60
CA SER A 5 -1.81 -30.93 -57.00
C SER A 5 -2.04 -29.75 -56.04
N SER A 6 -2.58 -28.64 -56.57
CA SER A 6 -2.93 -27.43 -55.82
C SER A 6 -3.76 -27.73 -54.56
N ALA A 7 -4.71 -28.67 -54.66
CA ALA A 7 -5.55 -29.10 -53.53
C ALA A 7 -4.74 -29.76 -52.39
N SER A 8 -3.70 -30.54 -52.74
CA SER A 8 -2.83 -31.19 -51.74
C SER A 8 -1.96 -30.19 -50.99
N ARG A 9 -1.50 -29.12 -51.68
CA ARG A 9 -0.75 -28.02 -51.04
C ARG A 9 -1.63 -27.22 -50.09
N LEU A 10 -2.88 -26.93 -50.48
CA LEU A 10 -3.83 -26.21 -49.63
C LEU A 10 -4.20 -27.02 -48.38
N LEU A 11 -4.42 -28.32 -48.54
CA LEU A 11 -4.71 -29.21 -47.41
C LEU A 11 -3.55 -29.28 -46.42
N LEU A 12 -2.31 -29.37 -46.92
CA LEU A 12 -1.11 -29.39 -46.08
C LEU A 12 -0.92 -28.06 -45.34
N GLN A 13 -1.20 -26.93 -45.98
CA GLN A 13 -1.17 -25.61 -45.34
C GLN A 13 -2.23 -25.50 -44.22
N LEU A 14 -3.46 -25.96 -44.48
CA LEU A 14 -4.52 -25.97 -43.47
C LEU A 14 -4.17 -26.88 -42.27
N LEU A 15 -3.58 -28.05 -42.53
CA LEU A 15 -3.07 -28.93 -41.47
C LEU A 15 -1.94 -28.27 -40.67
N LEU A 16 -0.97 -27.63 -41.34
CA LEU A 16 0.11 -26.89 -40.66
C LEU A 16 -0.43 -25.75 -39.79
N LEU A 17 -1.48 -25.05 -40.24
CA LEU A 17 -2.15 -24.01 -39.47
C LEU A 17 -2.94 -24.55 -38.28
N ALA A 18 -3.52 -25.75 -38.39
CA ALA A 18 -4.23 -26.41 -37.28
C ALA A 18 -3.30 -26.96 -36.20
N MET A 19 -2.02 -27.22 -36.55
CA MET A 19 -0.98 -27.68 -35.61
C MET A 19 -0.19 -26.53 -34.98
N LEU A 20 -0.43 -25.27 -35.37
CA LEU A 20 0.08 -24.13 -34.63
C LEU A 20 -0.60 -24.14 -33.25
N PRO A 21 0.17 -24.22 -32.14
CA PRO A 21 -0.43 -24.13 -30.82
C PRO A 21 -1.23 -22.83 -30.77
N SER A 22 -2.52 -22.94 -30.43
CA SER A 22 -3.34 -21.76 -30.13
C SER A 22 -2.55 -20.91 -29.15
N PRO A 23 -2.49 -19.57 -29.31
CA PRO A 23 -1.73 -18.72 -28.40
C PRO A 23 -2.20 -19.07 -26.99
N THR A 24 -1.34 -19.77 -26.27
CA THR A 24 -1.66 -20.28 -24.95
C THR A 24 -2.08 -19.06 -24.15
N SER A 25 -3.31 -19.05 -23.69
CA SER A 25 -3.79 -18.09 -22.72
C SER A 25 -2.77 -18.08 -21.60
N ILE A 26 -1.94 -17.05 -21.55
CA ILE A 26 -1.07 -16.79 -20.42
C ILE A 26 -2.06 -16.53 -19.30
N PHE A 27 -2.36 -17.56 -18.51
CA PHE A 27 -3.01 -17.39 -17.23
C PHE A 27 -2.05 -16.51 -16.44
N ALA A 28 -2.34 -15.22 -16.37
CA ALA A 28 -1.70 -14.33 -15.43
C ALA A 28 -1.97 -14.96 -14.06
N SER A 29 -0.95 -15.61 -13.49
CA SER A 29 -1.00 -16.11 -12.13
C SER A 29 -1.38 -14.93 -11.26
N LYS A 30 -2.41 -15.09 -10.42
CA LYS A 30 -2.70 -14.07 -9.40
C LYS A 30 -1.39 -13.77 -8.68
N PRO A 31 -0.98 -12.49 -8.58
CA PRO A 31 0.27 -12.15 -7.93
C PRO A 31 0.26 -12.75 -6.52
N LEU A 32 1.36 -13.38 -6.13
CA LEU A 32 1.51 -14.11 -4.87
C LEU A 32 1.57 -13.18 -3.64
N GLY A 33 1.12 -11.93 -3.77
CA GLY A 33 1.29 -10.87 -2.79
C GLY A 33 0.15 -9.86 -2.85
N PHE A 34 0.21 -8.90 -1.94
CA PHE A 34 -0.70 -7.77 -1.91
C PHE A 34 -0.03 -6.52 -2.52
N SER A 35 -0.84 -5.67 -3.14
CA SER A 35 -0.43 -4.35 -3.59
C SER A 35 -1.33 -3.33 -2.92
N ILE A 36 -0.75 -2.20 -2.50
CA ILE A 36 -1.47 -1.12 -1.87
C ILE A 36 -0.93 0.22 -2.35
N ASP A 37 -1.83 1.18 -2.53
CA ASP A 37 -1.45 2.52 -2.95
C ASP A 37 -0.88 3.31 -1.77
N LEU A 38 0.31 3.86 -1.94
CA LEU A 38 0.90 4.84 -1.04
C LEU A 38 0.55 6.24 -1.50
N ILE A 39 -0.23 6.94 -0.67
CA ILE A 39 -0.72 8.28 -0.92
C ILE A 39 0.19 9.26 -0.19
N HIS A 40 0.96 10.05 -0.94
CA HIS A 40 1.81 11.08 -0.35
C HIS A 40 0.96 12.10 0.44
N ARG A 41 1.44 12.54 1.60
CA ARG A 41 0.74 13.47 2.50
C ARG A 41 0.23 14.73 1.80
N ASP A 42 1.05 15.30 0.93
CA ASP A 42 0.76 16.52 0.17
C ASP A 42 0.02 16.27 -1.17
N SER A 43 -0.47 15.04 -1.41
CA SER A 43 -1.32 14.72 -2.55
C SER A 43 -2.76 15.19 -2.32
N SER A 44 -3.48 15.61 -3.37
CA SER A 44 -4.91 15.93 -3.28
C SER A 44 -5.79 14.76 -2.84
N LEU A 45 -5.27 13.52 -2.91
CA LEU A 45 -5.96 12.31 -2.43
C LEU A 45 -5.82 12.11 -0.91
N SER A 46 -4.92 12.85 -0.25
CA SER A 46 -4.63 12.74 1.17
C SER A 46 -5.65 13.52 2.02
N PRO A 47 -6.10 12.99 3.16
CA PRO A 47 -6.94 13.74 4.11
C PRO A 47 -6.16 14.88 4.78
N LEU A 48 -4.83 14.89 4.64
CA LEU A 48 -3.93 15.93 5.18
C LEU A 48 -3.62 17.02 4.15
N TYR A 49 -4.24 16.98 2.97
CA TYR A 49 -4.01 17.95 1.91
C TYR A 49 -4.57 19.33 2.29
N ASP A 50 -3.68 20.27 2.60
CA ASP A 50 -4.07 21.65 2.91
C ASP A 50 -4.16 22.48 1.62
N LEU A 51 -5.35 22.93 1.22
CA LEU A 51 -5.59 23.73 0.01
C LEU A 51 -4.96 25.13 0.05
N SER A 52 -4.58 25.64 1.22
CA SER A 52 -3.99 26.97 1.37
C SER A 52 -2.55 27.07 0.88
N PHE A 53 -1.85 25.94 0.71
CA PHE A 53 -0.46 25.92 0.28
C PHE A 53 -0.28 25.87 -1.23
N THR A 54 0.62 26.74 -1.71
CA THR A 54 1.22 26.66 -3.05
C THR A 54 2.17 25.48 -3.17
N LEU A 55 2.49 25.07 -4.40
CA LEU A 55 3.47 24.01 -4.67
C LEU A 55 4.85 24.33 -4.05
N ALA A 56 5.30 25.59 -4.12
CA ALA A 56 6.57 26.01 -3.53
C ALA A 56 6.56 25.89 -1.99
N GLN A 57 5.45 26.24 -1.35
CA GLN A 57 5.30 26.08 0.10
C GLN A 57 5.28 24.60 0.50
N ARG A 58 4.61 23.73 -0.28
CA ARG A 58 4.64 22.26 -0.04
C ARG A 58 6.06 21.71 -0.17
N ALA A 59 6.78 22.08 -1.23
CA ALA A 59 8.17 21.67 -1.42
C ALA A 59 9.07 22.13 -0.26
N LYS A 60 8.90 23.38 0.21
CA LYS A 60 9.61 23.91 1.37
C LYS A 60 9.30 23.10 2.65
N GLN A 61 8.03 22.78 2.89
CA GLN A 61 7.64 22.00 4.06
C GLN A 61 8.17 20.56 4.00
N PHE A 62 8.10 19.92 2.85
CA PHE A 62 8.70 18.59 2.63
C PHE A 62 10.20 18.59 2.96
N ALA A 63 10.95 19.57 2.44
CA ALA A 63 12.38 19.71 2.74
C ALA A 63 12.63 19.90 4.24
N LEU A 64 11.84 20.75 4.91
CA LEU A 64 11.95 20.96 6.35
C LEU A 64 11.66 19.67 7.15
N ARG A 65 10.61 18.92 6.81
CA ARG A 65 10.28 17.65 7.47
C ARG A 65 11.41 16.63 7.28
N SER A 66 11.97 16.53 6.09
CA SER A 66 13.11 15.65 5.78
C SER A 66 14.35 16.01 6.61
N MET A 67 14.69 17.30 6.70
CA MET A 67 15.81 17.76 7.54
C MET A 67 15.59 17.46 9.03
N LEU A 68 14.38 17.69 9.55
CA LEU A 68 14.03 17.38 10.93
C LEU A 68 14.10 15.88 11.21
N HIS A 69 13.67 15.06 10.24
CA HIS A 69 13.77 13.61 10.34
C HIS A 69 15.24 13.15 10.40
N CYS A 70 16.11 13.66 9.53
CA CYS A 70 17.54 13.36 9.55
C CYS A 70 18.20 13.77 10.87
N ARG A 71 17.89 14.96 11.39
CA ARG A 71 18.40 15.44 12.68
C ARG A 71 17.96 14.55 13.84
N ARG A 72 16.71 14.10 13.83
CA ARG A 72 16.17 13.16 14.82
C ARG A 72 16.88 11.81 14.76
N ILE A 73 17.10 11.26 13.56
CA ILE A 73 17.86 10.03 13.41
C ILE A 73 19.28 10.20 13.94
N ALA A 74 19.97 11.28 13.55
CA ALA A 74 21.32 11.57 14.03
C ALA A 74 21.37 11.71 15.55
N SER A 75 20.38 12.35 16.18
CA SER A 75 20.35 12.49 17.64
C SER A 75 20.10 11.17 18.37
N LEU A 76 19.33 10.24 17.79
CA LEU A 76 19.18 8.89 18.33
C LEU A 76 20.53 8.17 18.35
N PHE A 77 21.30 8.22 17.25
CA PHE A 77 22.62 7.60 17.16
C PHE A 77 23.69 8.29 18.03
N ALA A 78 23.57 9.59 18.29
CA ALA A 78 24.47 10.29 19.21
C ALA A 78 24.26 9.88 20.69
N LYS A 79 23.09 9.31 21.02
CA LYS A 79 22.68 8.99 22.40
C LYS A 79 22.76 7.50 22.74
N THR A 80 23.14 6.63 21.80
CA THR A 80 23.12 5.18 22.00
C THR A 80 24.25 4.69 22.91
N THR A 81 23.88 4.26 24.11
CA THR A 81 24.60 3.27 24.93
C THR A 81 24.08 1.86 24.58
N SER A 82 24.71 1.19 23.61
CA SER A 82 24.56 -0.24 23.21
C SER A 82 23.18 -0.85 22.93
N MET A 83 22.05 -0.25 23.34
CA MET A 83 20.69 -0.77 23.13
C MET A 83 20.01 0.02 22.01
N ILE A 84 19.78 -0.64 20.89
CA ILE A 84 18.99 -0.10 19.78
C ILE A 84 17.51 -0.25 20.16
N ALA A 85 16.81 0.87 20.31
CA ALA A 85 15.36 0.90 20.55
C ALA A 85 14.68 1.75 19.47
N SER A 86 13.53 1.28 18.98
CA SER A 86 12.67 2.01 18.04
C SER A 86 11.39 2.43 18.77
N PRO A 87 11.39 3.57 19.50
CA PRO A 87 10.19 4.03 20.18
C PRO A 87 9.12 4.42 19.16
N VAL A 88 7.91 3.87 19.33
CA VAL A 88 6.74 4.24 18.53
C VAL A 88 6.31 5.65 18.95
N MET A 89 6.40 6.60 18.01
CA MET A 89 6.02 7.99 18.24
C MET A 89 4.87 8.37 17.31
N PRO A 90 3.84 9.09 17.79
CA PRO A 90 2.75 9.54 16.94
C PRO A 90 3.28 10.54 15.90
N SER A 91 3.09 10.21 14.62
CA SER A 91 3.41 11.06 13.48
C SER A 91 2.41 10.77 12.37
N SER A 92 2.04 11.79 11.59
CA SER A 92 1.11 11.64 10.46
C SER A 92 1.72 10.92 9.25
N GLY A 93 2.99 10.50 9.34
CA GLY A 93 3.74 9.89 8.24
C GLY A 93 3.95 10.84 7.06
N GLU A 94 4.76 10.40 6.10
CA GLU A 94 4.85 11.06 4.78
C GLU A 94 3.96 10.38 3.74
N TYR A 95 3.64 9.10 3.95
CA TYR A 95 2.75 8.32 3.10
C TYR A 95 1.65 7.69 3.93
N LEU A 96 0.42 7.88 3.47
CA LEU A 96 -0.77 7.22 3.99
C LEU A 96 -1.19 6.08 3.07
N MET A 97 -1.89 5.12 3.62
CA MET A 97 -2.55 4.05 2.88
C MET A 97 -3.98 3.88 3.39
N LYS A 98 -4.83 3.26 2.56
CA LYS A 98 -6.22 2.94 2.93
C LYS A 98 -6.33 1.44 3.18
N LEU A 99 -6.80 1.07 4.37
CA LEU A 99 -7.02 -0.31 4.78
C LEU A 99 -8.48 -0.54 5.15
N SER A 100 -9.00 -1.70 4.77
CA SER A 100 -10.34 -2.14 5.15
C SER A 100 -10.26 -3.03 6.39
N LEU A 101 -11.03 -2.72 7.44
CA LEU A 101 -11.08 -3.47 8.69
C LEU A 101 -12.51 -3.87 9.06
N GLY A 102 -12.63 -5.07 9.65
CA GLY A 102 -13.85 -5.59 10.26
C GLY A 102 -14.92 -6.12 9.29
N THR A 103 -16.08 -6.47 9.83
CA THR A 103 -17.25 -6.93 9.09
C THR A 103 -18.53 -6.35 9.70
N PRO A 104 -19.28 -5.50 8.97
CA PRO A 104 -19.04 -5.05 7.60
C PRO A 104 -17.73 -4.26 7.46
N SER A 105 -17.08 -4.41 6.31
CA SER A 105 -15.79 -3.77 6.01
C SER A 105 -15.92 -2.25 6.05
N ARG A 106 -15.05 -1.59 6.82
CA ARG A 106 -14.93 -0.12 6.86
C ARG A 106 -13.52 0.31 6.52
N LEU A 107 -13.40 1.46 5.85
CA LEU A 107 -12.12 1.99 5.38
C LEU A 107 -11.48 2.90 6.42
N TYR A 108 -10.18 2.70 6.65
CA TYR A 108 -9.36 3.44 7.60
C TYR A 108 -8.10 3.96 6.92
N TRP A 109 -7.67 5.14 7.33
CA TRP A 109 -6.37 5.68 6.97
C TRP A 109 -5.31 5.12 7.91
N ALA A 110 -4.21 4.64 7.36
CA ALA A 110 -3.07 4.13 8.12
C ALA A 110 -1.77 4.73 7.59
N THR A 111 -0.77 4.80 8.45
CA THR A 111 0.61 5.15 8.05
C THR A 111 1.38 3.85 7.85
N LEU A 112 2.20 3.76 6.80
CA LEU A 112 3.10 2.63 6.61
C LEU A 112 4.33 2.80 7.50
N ASP A 113 4.49 1.95 8.51
CA ASP A 113 5.68 1.85 9.34
C ASP A 113 6.40 0.53 9.03
N THR A 114 7.61 0.62 8.49
CA THR A 114 8.47 -0.56 8.22
C THR A 114 9.47 -0.82 9.35
N GLY A 115 9.49 0.05 10.35
CA GLY A 115 10.40 -0.03 11.50
C GLY A 115 9.84 -0.78 12.71
N SER A 116 8.66 -1.40 12.58
CA SER A 116 8.02 -2.21 13.62
C SER A 116 7.24 -3.38 13.02
N ASP A 117 6.94 -4.39 13.85
CA ASP A 117 6.05 -5.52 13.56
C ASP A 117 4.62 -5.27 14.06
N LEU A 118 4.36 -4.08 14.63
CA LEU A 118 3.10 -3.73 15.26
C LEU A 118 2.15 -3.07 14.27
N ILE A 119 0.98 -3.69 14.08
CA ILE A 119 -0.16 -3.07 13.40
C ILE A 119 -1.17 -2.66 14.47
N TRP A 120 -1.50 -1.37 14.53
CA TRP A 120 -2.45 -0.86 15.52
C TRP A 120 -3.40 0.17 14.91
N THR A 121 -4.59 0.26 15.49
CA THR A 121 -5.57 1.31 15.21
C THR A 121 -6.17 1.77 16.52
N THR A 122 -6.62 3.02 16.57
CA THR A 122 -7.39 3.52 17.70
C THR A 122 -8.77 2.87 17.71
N CYS A 123 -9.15 2.27 18.84
CA CYS A 123 -10.46 1.65 19.06
C CYS A 123 -11.39 2.54 19.88
N ARG A 124 -12.70 2.28 19.81
CA ARG A 124 -13.71 2.81 20.74
C ARG A 124 -13.91 1.88 21.95
N PRO A 125 -14.30 2.41 23.12
CA PRO A 125 -14.33 3.85 23.47
C PRO A 125 -12.91 4.41 23.62
N CYS A 126 -12.73 5.71 23.37
CA CYS A 126 -11.49 6.40 23.65
C CYS A 126 -11.76 7.74 24.33
N ASP A 127 -11.22 7.91 25.53
CA ASP A 127 -11.53 9.06 26.40
C ASP A 127 -10.74 10.33 26.03
N SER A 128 -9.59 10.19 25.34
CA SER A 128 -8.69 11.31 25.01
C SER A 128 -8.35 11.40 23.53
N CYS A 129 -9.19 10.84 22.66
CA CYS A 129 -8.95 10.88 21.23
C CYS A 129 -9.61 12.10 20.57
N SER A 130 -8.89 12.76 19.66
CA SER A 130 -9.48 13.81 18.82
C SER A 130 -10.57 13.25 17.90
N SER A 131 -11.64 14.02 17.66
CA SER A 131 -12.78 13.63 16.82
C SER A 131 -12.44 13.48 15.32
N GLN A 132 -11.24 13.87 14.89
CA GLN A 132 -10.84 13.90 13.48
C GLN A 132 -10.35 12.54 12.95
N THR A 133 -10.13 11.54 13.82
CA THR A 133 -9.62 10.22 13.41
C THR A 133 -10.75 9.19 13.37
N SER A 134 -10.90 8.47 12.26
CA SER A 134 -11.82 7.33 12.19
C SER A 134 -11.33 6.21 13.11
N MET A 135 -12.14 5.87 14.12
CA MET A 135 -11.82 4.84 15.11
C MET A 135 -12.51 3.53 14.76
N PHE A 136 -11.82 2.42 15.00
CA PHE A 136 -12.42 1.10 14.89
C PHE A 136 -13.35 0.86 16.08
N ASP A 137 -14.53 0.29 15.85
CA ASP A 137 -15.45 -0.09 16.91
C ASP A 137 -15.52 -1.63 16.96
N PRO A 138 -14.84 -2.26 17.93
CA PRO A 138 -14.82 -3.72 18.04
C PRO A 138 -16.21 -4.33 18.17
N PHE A 139 -17.16 -3.63 18.80
CA PHE A 139 -18.52 -4.12 19.01
C PHE A 139 -19.38 -4.07 17.73
N GLN A 140 -18.97 -3.30 16.73
CA GLN A 140 -19.66 -3.21 15.44
C GLN A 140 -19.07 -4.12 14.36
N SER A 141 -18.11 -4.98 14.70
CA SER A 141 -17.47 -5.90 13.76
C SER A 141 -17.70 -7.35 14.14
N SER A 142 -18.45 -8.09 13.31
CA SER A 142 -18.74 -9.51 13.57
C SER A 142 -17.51 -10.43 13.48
N THR A 143 -16.44 -9.97 12.82
CA THR A 143 -15.16 -10.69 12.70
C THR A 143 -14.14 -10.29 13.77
N TYR A 144 -14.46 -9.34 14.65
CA TYR A 144 -13.57 -9.01 15.76
C TYR A 144 -13.53 -10.16 16.78
N LYS A 145 -12.34 -10.48 17.27
CA LYS A 145 -12.09 -11.44 18.35
C LYS A 145 -11.05 -10.84 19.31
N SER A 146 -11.34 -10.82 20.60
CA SER A 146 -10.34 -10.46 21.60
C SER A 146 -9.24 -11.52 21.62
N GLN A 147 -7.99 -11.07 21.72
CA GLN A 147 -6.88 -11.98 21.95
C GLN A 147 -6.97 -12.49 23.39
N SER A 148 -7.02 -13.82 23.55
CA SER A 148 -7.02 -14.52 24.83
C SER A 148 -5.61 -14.80 25.31
#